data_AF-A0A3A5USM7-F1
#
_entry.id   AF-A0A3A5USM7-F1
#
_cell.length_a   1.000
_cell.length_b   1.000
_cell.length_c   1.000
_cell.angle_alpha   90.00
_cell.angle_beta   90.00
_cell.angle_gamma   90.00
#
_symmetry.space_group_name_H-M   'P 1'
#
loop_
_entity.id
_entity.type
_entity.pdbx_description
1 polymer ?
#
loop_
_entity_poly.entity_id
_entity_poly.type
_entity_poly.pdbx_seq_one_letter_code
_entity_poly.pdbx_strand_id
1 'polypeptide(L)' 'MISRLVLPIVISVLLFTYAGYCWVTQKVHVRGKGWKTKDEAPKTFYFTVIILVLIGLGQLASTVFFNLKI' A
#
# COMPACT_ATOMS: atom_id res chain seq x y z
N MET A 1 -24.62 0.20 0.71
CA MET A 1 -24.07 0.70 2.00
C MET A 1 -22.84 -0.11 2.43
N ILE A 2 -22.93 -1.44 2.53
CA ILE A 2 -21.80 -2.35 2.89
C ILE A 2 -20.56 -2.16 2.01
N SER A 3 -20.74 -2.04 0.69
CA SER A 3 -19.64 -1.84 -0.27
C SER A 3 -18.80 -0.57 0.01
N ARG A 4 -19.38 0.50 0.57
CA ARG A 4 -18.66 1.76 0.85
C ARG A 4 -17.70 1.69 2.04
N LEU A 5 -17.82 0.64 2.86
CA LEU A 5 -17.03 0.46 4.08
C LEU A 5 -16.08 -0.73 3.92
N VAL A 6 -16.59 -1.84 3.40
CA VAL A 6 -15.81 -3.07 3.23
C VAL A 6 -14.76 -2.93 2.14
N LEU A 7 -15.08 -2.34 0.98
CA LEU A 7 -14.12 -2.20 -0.11
C LEU A 7 -12.87 -1.40 0.28
N PRO A 8 -12.95 -0.17 0.84
CA PRO A 8 -11.75 0.57 1.20
C PRO A 8 -10.93 -0.14 2.30
N ILE A 9 -11.57 -0.82 3.25
CA ILE A 9 -10.82 -1.60 4.25
C ILE A 9 -10.04 -2.74 3.58
N VAL A 10 -10.68 -3.51 2.70
CA VAL A 10 -10.03 -4.62 1.98
C VAL A 10 -8.88 -4.10 1.11
N ILE A 11 -9.09 -3.01 0.39
CA ILE A 11 -8.03 -2.39 -0.44
C ILE A 11 -6.85 -1.96 0.45
N SER A 12 -7.10 -1.32 1.59
CA SER A 12 -6.04 -0.92 2.52
C SER A 12 -5.25 -2.13 3.03
N VAL A 13 -5.93 -3.22 3.41
CA VAL A 13 -5.29 -4.46 3.83
C VAL A 13 -4.40 -5.03 2.72
N LEU A 14 -4.87 -5.05 1.46
CA LEU A 14 -4.07 -5.52 0.32
C LEU A 14 -2.84 -4.65 0.08
N LEU A 15 -2.96 -3.32 0.18
CA LEU A 15 -1.84 -2.39 0.04
C LEU A 15 -0.78 -2.62 1.13
N PHE A 16 -1.20 -2.75 2.39
CA PHE A 16 -0.28 -3.03 3.49
C PHE A 16 0.34 -4.42 3.38
N THR A 17 -0.42 -5.42 2.95
CA THR A 17 0.10 -6.78 2.72
C THR A 17 1.17 -6.77 1.64
N TYR A 18 0.95 -6.05 0.53
CA TYR A 18 1.94 -5.93 -0.54
C TYR A 18 3.17 -5.12 -0.11
N ALA A 19 2.98 -4.02 0.64
CA ALA A 19 4.08 -3.25 1.21
C ALA A 19 4.91 -4.09 2.19
N GLY A 20 4.25 -4.84 3.07
CA GLY A 20 4.87 -5.78 4.00
C GLY A 20 5.59 -6.91 3.29
N TYR A 21 5.01 -7.48 2.22
CA TYR A 21 5.66 -8.47 1.37
C TYR A 21 6.95 -7.91 0.74
N CYS A 22 6.89 -6.71 0.16
CA CYS A 22 8.07 -6.05 -0.40
C CYS A 22 9.13 -5.83 0.70
N TRP A 23 8.71 -5.43 1.90
CA TRP A 23 9.60 -5.21 3.03
C TRP A 23 10.25 -6.51 3.53
N VAL A 24 9.51 -7.61 3.70
CA VAL A 24 10.09 -8.88 4.17
C VAL A 24 11.01 -9.49 3.12
N THR A 25 10.60 -9.44 1.85
CA THR A 25 11.39 -10.03 0.75
C THR A 25 12.50 -9.13 0.24
N GLN A 26 12.54 -7.87 0.67
CA GLN A 26 13.46 -6.83 0.19
C GLN A 26 13.48 -6.75 -1.36
N LYS A 27 12.32 -6.96 -1.99
CA LYS A 27 12.12 -6.95 -3.45
C LYS A 27 10.93 -6.06 -3.82
N VAL A 28 11.02 -5.41 -4.98
CA VAL A 28 9.97 -4.56 -5.54
C VAL A 28 9.81 -4.85 -7.02
N HIS A 29 8.57 -4.81 -7.52
CA HIS A 29 8.31 -4.89 -8.94
C HIS A 29 8.56 -3.53 -9.63
N VAL A 30 9.49 -3.50 -10.57
CA VAL A 30 9.83 -2.33 -11.38
C VAL A 30 9.25 -2.51 -12.78
N ARG A 31 8.42 -1.56 -13.21
CA ARG A 31 7.77 -1.58 -14.53
C ARG A 31 8.82 -1.73 -15.65
N GLY A 32 8.66 -2.72 -16.52
CA GLY A 32 9.57 -3.01 -17.64
C GLY A 32 10.88 -3.71 -17.26
N LYS A 33 11.16 -3.91 -15.97
CA LYS A 33 12.37 -4.60 -15.48
C LYS A 33 12.08 -5.82 -14.61
N GLY A 34 10.83 -6.02 -14.21
CA GLY A 34 10.40 -7.15 -13.37
C GLY A 34 10.73 -6.95 -11.90
N TRP A 35 10.85 -8.05 -11.16
CA TRP A 35 11.19 -8.03 -9.74
C TRP A 35 12.67 -7.70 -9.55
N LYS A 36 12.93 -6.66 -8.75
CA LYS A 36 14.27 -6.20 -8.41
C LYS A 36 14.44 -6.15 -6.90
N THR A 37 15.64 -6.47 -6.44
CA THR A 37 16.00 -6.33 -5.03
C THR A 37 16.13 -4.87 -4.64
N LYS A 38 16.07 -4.58 -3.33
CA LYS A 38 16.33 -3.25 -2.78
C LYS A 38 17.70 -2.72 -3.20
N ASP A 39 18.71 -3.59 -3.33
CA ASP A 39 20.06 -3.17 -3.70
C ASP A 39 20.16 -2.79 -5.18
N GLU A 40 19.43 -3.47 -6.06
CA GLU A 40 19.36 -3.14 -7.49
C GLU A 40 18.54 -1.87 -7.78
N ALA A 41 17.48 -1.62 -7.01
CA ALA A 41 16.56 -0.51 -7.26
C ALA A 41 16.10 0.19 -5.96
N PRO A 42 17.01 0.77 -5.16
CA PRO A 42 16.70 1.26 -3.82
C PRO A 42 15.69 2.41 -3.83
N LYS A 43 15.85 3.34 -4.77
CA LYS A 43 14.92 4.48 -4.91
C LYS A 43 13.50 4.02 -5.20
N THR A 44 13.34 3.07 -6.13
CA THR A 44 12.02 2.53 -6.48
C THR A 44 11.44 1.72 -5.33
N PHE A 45 12.26 0.95 -4.63
CA PHE A 45 11.84 0.18 -3.46
C PHE A 45 11.22 1.07 -2.38
N TYR A 46 11.97 2.08 -1.91
CA TYR A 46 11.46 2.97 -0.87
C TYR A 46 10.28 3.79 -1.35
N PHE A 47 10.32 4.31 -2.59
CA PHE A 47 9.20 5.04 -3.16
C PHE A 47 7.91 4.21 -3.18
N THR A 48 7.97 2.97 -3.66
CA THR A 48 6.82 2.07 -3.72
C THR A 48 6.32 1.71 -2.32
N VAL A 49 7.18 1.34 -1.38
CA VAL A 49 6.74 1.01 -0.02
C VAL A 49 6.09 2.21 0.67
N ILE A 50 6.72 3.39 0.59
CA ILE A 50 6.19 4.63 1.21
C ILE A 50 4.84 5.01 0.60
N ILE A 51 4.71 5.02 -0.72
CA ILE A 51 3.46 5.44 -1.36
C ILE A 51 2.31 4.47 -1.05
N LEU A 52 2.56 3.16 -1.01
CA LEU A 52 1.55 2.16 -0.64
C LEU A 52 1.08 2.34 0.80
N VAL A 53 2.00 2.61 1.72
CA VAL A 53 1.67 2.86 3.13
C VAL A 53 0.87 4.15 3.27
N LEU A 54 1.28 5.23 2.61
CA LEU A 54 0.56 6.51 2.64
C LEU A 54 -0.84 6.41 2.05
N ILE A 55 -1.01 5.72 0.92
CA ILE A 55 -2.33 5.50 0.31
C ILE A 55 -3.20 4.62 1.23
N GLY A 56 -2.65 3.53 1.76
CA GLY A 56 -3.37 2.64 2.68
C GLY A 56 -3.85 3.36 3.94
N LEU A 57 -2.99 4.19 4.54
CA LEU A 57 -3.31 5.01 5.71
C LEU A 57 -4.32 6.12 5.37
N GLY A 58 -4.10 6.86 4.29
CA GLY A 58 -5.00 7.93 3.86
C GLY A 58 -6.40 7.41 3.57
N GLN A 59 -6.51 6.22 2.98
CA GLN A 59 -7.80 5.57 2.74
C GLN A 59 -8.47 5.11 4.03
N LEU A 60 -7.74 4.53 4.99
CA LEU A 60 -8.30 4.19 6.30
C LEU A 60 -8.76 5.43 7.06
N ALA A 61 -7.92 6.47 7.13
CA ALA A 61 -8.25 7.74 7.79
C ALA A 61 -9.50 8.38 7.16
N SER A 62 -9.58 8.39 5.83
CA SER A 62 -10.76 8.89 5.11
C SER A 62 -11.99 8.05 5.43
N THR A 63 -11.87 6.72 5.41
CA THR A 63 -12.98 5.82 5.74
C THR A 63 -13.49 6.09 7.15
N VAL A 64 -12.60 6.28 8.12
CA VAL A 64 -12.95 6.61 9.50
C VAL A 64 -13.62 7.99 9.57
N PHE A 65 -13.04 9.03 8.99
CA PHE A 65 -13.57 10.40 9.00
C PHE A 65 -15.00 10.49 8.43
N PHE A 66 -15.22 9.93 7.24
CA PHE A 66 -16.52 10.01 6.57
C PHE A 66 -17.61 9.12 7.22
N ASN A 67 -17.22 8.01 7.87
CA ASN A 67 -18.20 7.13 8.54
C ASN A 67 -18.47 7.52 10.00
N LEU A 68 -17.50 8.13 10.70
CA LEU A 68 -17.70 8.60 12.07
C LEU A 68 -18.37 9.98 12.14
N LYS A 69 -18.52 10.71 11.03
CA LYS A 69 -19.10 12.08 10.97
C LYS A 69 -18.71 12.93 12.19
N ILE A 70 -17.45 13.34 12.22
CA ILE A 70 -17.06 14.57 12.94
C ILE A 70 -17.27 15.73 11.97
#